data_AF-A0A4Z2E3B9-F1
#
_entry.id   AF-A0A4Z2E3B9-F1
#
_cell.length_a   1.000
_cell.length_b   1.000
_cell.length_c   1.000
_cell.angle_alpha   90.00
_cell.angle_beta   90.00
_cell.angle_gamma   90.00
#
_symmetry.space_group_name_H-M   'P 1'
#
loop_
_entity.id
_entity.type
_entity.pdbx_description
1 polymer ?
#
loop_
_entity_poly.entity_id
_entity_poly.type
_entity_poly.pdbx_seq_one_letter_code
_entity_poly.pdbx_strand_id
1 'polypeptide(L)'
;MRPRHPAQQPRSAEVCGGLRRNALLEAEANKVGSSLPAARKTGTTICGIVFKDGVILGADTRATEGMIVADKNCSKIHYISPNI
;
A
#
# COMPACT_ATOMS: atom_id res chain seq x y z
N MET A 1 31.19 17.02 13.56
CA MET A 1 29.71 17.08 13.62
C MET A 1 29.20 17.28 12.20
N ARG A 2 28.38 16.38 11.64
CA ARG A 2 27.84 16.55 10.27
C ARG A 2 26.66 17.53 10.30
N PRO A 3 26.57 18.49 9.36
CA PRO A 3 25.46 19.44 9.32
C PRO A 3 24.15 18.69 9.05
N ARG A 4 23.12 18.94 9.86
CA ARG A 4 21.77 18.39 9.65
C ARG A 4 21.15 19.15 8.48
N HIS A 5 20.92 18.46 7.36
CA HIS A 5 20.07 19.00 6.30
C HIS A 5 18.63 19.19 6.81
N PRO A 6 17.91 20.23 6.35
CA PRO A 6 16.53 20.47 6.76
C PRO A 6 15.66 19.28 6.32
N ALA A 7 14.94 18.70 7.27
CA ALA A 7 13.97 17.65 6.99
C ALA A 7 12.91 18.17 6.02
N GLN A 8 12.97 17.77 4.75
CA GLN A 8 11.91 18.06 3.80
C GLN A 8 10.69 17.23 4.20
N GLN A 9 9.61 17.93 4.55
CA GLN A 9 8.37 17.34 5.02
C GLN A 9 7.65 16.65 3.84
N PRO A 10 7.34 15.35 3.91
CA PRO A 10 6.70 14.64 2.81
C PRO A 10 5.29 15.18 2.58
N ARG A 11 4.96 15.55 1.33
CA ARG A 11 3.71 16.26 1.01
C ARG A 11 2.44 15.42 1.03
N SER A 12 2.55 14.10 1.21
CA SER A 12 1.38 13.22 1.37
C SER A 12 1.86 11.79 1.65
N ALA A 13 1.76 11.35 2.91
CA ALA A 13 1.81 9.93 3.22
C ALA A 13 0.43 9.35 2.91
N GLU A 14 0.20 8.91 1.67
CA GLU A 14 -1.05 8.23 1.32
C GLU A 14 -0.98 6.79 1.83
N VAL A 15 -1.81 6.47 2.83
CA VAL A 15 -2.09 5.09 3.23
C VAL A 15 -2.76 4.40 2.06
N CYS A 16 -2.08 3.41 1.47
CA CYS A 16 -2.68 2.54 0.47
C CYS A 16 -3.77 1.67 1.13
N GLY A 17 -5.00 2.18 1.14
CA GLY A 17 -6.19 1.49 1.58
C GLY A 17 -7.31 1.76 0.59
N GLY A 18 -7.93 0.71 0.07
CA GLY A 18 -8.89 0.70 -1.04
C GLY A 18 -10.22 1.44 -0.82
N LEU A 19 -10.27 2.52 -0.04
CA LEU A 19 -11.49 3.26 0.29
C LEU A 19 -12.30 3.64 -0.96
N ARG A 20 -11.64 4.21 -1.97
CA ARG A 20 -12.30 4.65 -3.20
C ARG A 20 -12.73 3.49 -4.10
N ARG A 21 -11.96 2.40 -4.12
CA ARG A 21 -12.28 1.21 -4.93
C ARG A 21 -13.41 0.39 -4.29
N ASN A 22 -13.37 0.24 -2.97
CA ASN A 22 -14.41 -0.46 -2.21
C ASN A 22 -15.74 0.29 -2.29
N ALA A 23 -15.73 1.63 -2.19
CA ALA A 23 -16.94 2.43 -2.36
C ALA A 23 -17.59 2.27 -3.75
N LEU A 24 -16.78 2.19 -4.82
CA LEU A 24 -17.28 1.94 -6.16
C LEU A 24 -17.83 0.52 -6.32
N LEU A 25 -17.16 -0.48 -5.75
CA LEU A 25 -17.62 -1.87 -5.75
C LEU A 25 -18.93 -2.03 -4.97
N GLU A 26 -19.08 -1.35 -3.82
CA GLU A 26 -20.31 -1.31 -3.04
C GLU A 26 -21.49 -0.71 -3.81
N ALA A 27 -21.24 0.38 -4.55
CA ALA A 27 -22.27 1.01 -5.39
C ALA A 27 -22.70 0.13 -6.58
N GLU A 28 -21.77 -0.62 -7.16
CA GLU A 28 -22.03 -1.52 -8.29
C GLU A 28 -22.73 -2.81 -7.83
N ALA A 29 -22.28 -3.46 -6.75
CA ALA A 29 -22.86 -4.70 -6.25
C ALA A 29 -24.33 -4.56 -5.82
N ASN A 30 -24.71 -3.41 -5.25
CA ASN A 30 -26.10 -3.10 -4.92
C ASN A 30 -27.03 -3.01 -6.15
N LYS A 31 -26.49 -2.72 -7.35
CA LYS A 31 -27.28 -2.70 -8.60
C LYS A 31 -27.50 -4.09 -9.19
N VAL A 32 -26.58 -5.02 -8.94
CA VAL A 32 -26.57 -6.36 -9.57
C VAL A 32 -27.03 -7.47 -8.61
N GLY A 33 -27.39 -7.14 -7.37
CA GLY A 33 -27.88 -8.10 -6.38
C GLY A 33 -26.86 -9.17 -5.98
N SER A 34 -25.57 -8.90 -6.16
CA SER A 34 -24.48 -9.84 -5.89
C SER A 34 -23.78 -9.49 -4.57
N SER A 35 -23.45 -10.51 -3.77
CA SER A 35 -22.68 -10.31 -2.54
C SER A 35 -21.23 -9.95 -2.88
N LEU A 36 -20.72 -8.89 -2.28
CA LEU A 36 -19.32 -8.50 -2.43
C LEU A 36 -18.41 -9.56 -1.80
N PRO A 37 -17.28 -9.91 -2.43
CA PRO A 37 -16.28 -10.74 -1.79
C PRO A 37 -15.78 -10.04 -0.52
N ALA A 38 -15.72 -10.78 0.59
CA ALA A 38 -15.29 -10.23 1.86
C ALA A 38 -13.88 -9.63 1.73
N ALA A 39 -13.73 -8.37 2.17
CA ALA A 39 -12.45 -7.70 2.14
C ALA A 39 -11.44 -8.46 3.03
N ARG A 40 -10.47 -9.12 2.40
CA ARG A 40 -9.40 -9.85 3.11
C ARG A 40 -8.37 -8.84 3.63
N LYS A 41 -8.36 -8.59 4.93
CA LYS A 41 -7.31 -7.80 5.58
C LYS A 41 -6.02 -8.62 5.60
N THR A 42 -5.03 -8.23 4.82
CA THR A 42 -3.77 -8.97 4.66
C THR A 42 -2.65 -8.49 5.60
N GLY A 43 -2.93 -7.55 6.50
CA GLY A 43 -1.93 -7.00 7.43
C GLY A 43 -0.76 -6.27 6.76
N THR A 44 -0.78 -6.16 5.43
CA THR A 44 0.22 -5.53 4.56
C THR A 44 0.11 -4.01 4.64
N THR A 45 1.25 -3.33 4.72
CA THR A 45 1.33 -1.87 4.58
C THR A 45 2.35 -1.51 3.52
N ILE A 46 1.91 -0.77 2.48
CA ILE A 46 2.77 -0.18 1.46
C ILE A 46 2.58 1.33 1.51
N CYS A 47 3.68 2.08 1.50
CA CYS A 47 3.71 3.53 1.47
C CYS A 47 4.61 4.04 0.34
N GLY A 48 4.33 5.24 -0.14
CA GLY A 48 5.15 5.93 -1.13
C GLY A 48 5.32 7.40 -0.79
N ILE A 49 6.47 7.97 -1.13
CA ILE A 49 6.76 9.41 -0.98
C ILE A 49 7.31 9.93 -2.31
N VAL A 50 6.78 11.04 -2.78
CA VAL A 50 7.33 11.82 -3.89
C VAL A 50 8.21 12.93 -3.34
N PHE A 51 9.44 13.04 -3.85
CA PHE A 51 10.36 14.12 -3.55
C PHE A 51 10.81 14.81 -4.84
N LYS A 52 11.62 15.87 -4.75
CA LYS A 52 11.94 16.76 -5.88
C LYS A 52 12.36 16.03 -7.15
N ASP A 53 13.15 14.97 -7.03
CA ASP A 53 13.83 14.31 -8.15
C ASP A 53 13.52 12.80 -8.23
N GLY A 54 12.45 12.33 -7.59
CA GLY A 54 12.11 10.91 -7.62
C GLY A 54 11.01 10.48 -6.66
N VAL A 55 10.93 9.15 -6.50
CA VAL A 55 9.96 8.48 -5.62
C VAL A 55 10.66 7.47 -4.72
N ILE A 56 10.11 7.25 -3.54
CA ILE A 56 10.51 6.19 -2.61
C ILE A 56 9.28 5.32 -2.35
N LEU A 57 9.45 4.00 -2.44
CA LEU A 57 8.44 3.02 -2.05
C LEU A 57 8.95 2.22 -0.83
N GLY A 58 8.09 2.06 0.17
CA GLY A 58 8.33 1.23 1.33
C GLY A 58 7.20 0.23 1.51
N ALA A 59 7.54 -1.02 1.85
CA ALA A 59 6.56 -2.06 2.13
C ALA A 59 6.97 -2.86 3.37
N ASP A 60 6.00 -3.38 4.10
CA ASP A 60 6.25 -4.37 5.14
C ASP A 60 6.70 -5.71 4.55
N THR A 61 7.39 -6.53 5.34
CA THR A 61 7.89 -7.84 4.90
C THR A 61 7.04 -9.01 5.38
N ARG A 62 6.14 -8.78 6.33
CA ARG A 62 5.26 -9.81 6.88
C ARG A 62 4.10 -10.07 5.92
N ALA A 63 3.78 -11.33 5.67
CA ALA A 63 2.56 -11.76 4.97
C ALA A 63 1.75 -12.68 5.90
N THR A 64 0.43 -12.47 5.93
CA THR A 64 -0.48 -13.27 6.76
C THR A 64 -1.50 -14.01 5.93
N GLU A 65 -1.76 -15.27 6.27
CA GLU A 65 -2.91 -16.01 5.77
C GLU A 65 -3.99 -16.06 6.85
N GLY A 66 -4.97 -15.16 6.77
CA GLY A 66 -5.91 -14.95 7.86
C GLY A 66 -5.20 -14.36 9.07
N MET A 67 -5.26 -15.04 10.22
CA MET A 67 -4.62 -14.59 11.47
C MET A 67 -3.19 -15.14 11.66
N ILE A 68 -2.71 -15.99 10.76
CA ILE A 68 -1.41 -16.66 10.88
C ILE A 68 -0.37 -15.95 10.02
N VAL A 69 0.84 -15.75 10.54
CA VAL A 69 1.98 -15.27 9.77
C VAL A 69 2.48 -16.41 8.88
N ALA A 70 2.23 -16.29 7.58
CA ALA A 70 2.63 -17.27 6.58
C ALA A 70 4.08 -17.08 6.14
N ASP A 71 4.51 -15.81 6.03
CA ASP A 71 5.89 -15.46 5.68
C ASP A 71 6.31 -14.19 6.43
N LYS A 72 7.53 -14.19 6.97
CA LYS A 72 8.12 -13.04 7.67
C LYS A 72 8.91 -12.12 6.73
N ASN A 73 9.33 -12.63 5.58
CA ASN A 73 10.28 -12.01 4.66
C ASN A 73 9.76 -11.99 3.21
N CYS A 74 8.46 -11.77 3.04
CA CYS A 74 7.82 -11.64 1.74
C CYS A 74 8.17 -10.29 1.11
N SER A 75 8.79 -10.30 -0.08
CA SER A 75 9.00 -9.10 -0.88
C SER A 75 7.71 -8.70 -1.60
N LYS A 76 7.29 -7.45 -1.44
CA LYS A 76 6.09 -6.88 -2.06
C LYS A 76 6.39 -5.82 -3.11
N ILE A 77 7.66 -5.40 -3.21
CA ILE A 77 8.14 -4.48 -4.23
C ILE A 77 8.84 -5.33 -5.28
N HIS A 78 8.25 -5.42 -6.46
CA HIS A 78 8.77 -6.19 -7.57
C HIS A 78 9.29 -5.24 -8.64
N TYR A 79 10.42 -5.61 -9.23
CA TYR A 79 10.98 -4.89 -10.36
C TYR A 79 10.06 -5.04 -11.58
N ILE A 80 9.76 -3.92 -12.24
CA ILE A 80 8.96 -3.90 -13.48
C ILE A 80 9.85 -3.44 -14.64
N SER A 81 10.49 -2.28 -14.50
CA SER A 81 11.40 -1.73 -15.53
C SER A 81 12.47 -0.84 -14.89
N PRO A 82 13.50 -0.37 -15.63
CA PRO A 82 14.58 0.44 -15.06
C PRO A 82 14.13 1.75 -14.39
N ASN A 83 12.91 2.18 -14.64
CA ASN A 83 12.32 3.43 -14.17
C ASN A 83 10.94 3.25 -13.52
N ILE A 84 10.56 2.02 -13.14
CA ILE A 84 9.27 1.66 -12.51
C ILE A 84 9.49 0.59 -11.43
#